data_AF-A0A660TE43-F1
#
_entry.id   AF-A0A660TE43-F1
#
_cell.length_a   1.000
_cell.length_b   1.000
_cell.length_c   1.000
_cell.angle_alpha   90.00
_cell.angle_beta   90.00
_cell.angle_gamma   90.00
#
_symmetry.space_group_name_H-M   'P 1'
#
loop_
_entity.id
_entity.type
_entity.pdbx_description
1 polymer ?
#
loop_
_entity_poly.entity_id
_entity_poly.type
_entity_poly.pdbx_seq_one_letter_code
_entity_poly.pdbx_strand_id
1 'polypeptide(L)' 'MAAIQVRGLPEEIYTKLVQLSKAENRSLAQETIVILNKALDLEDDRKKLRRVLLKKSIMIFPIRLLW' A
#
# COMPACT_ATOMS: atom_id res chain seq x y z
N MET A 1 18.66 -5.13 8.92
CA MET A 1 17.31 -5.65 8.66
C MET A 1 16.92 -6.55 9.81
N ALA A 2 15.80 -6.28 10.47
CA ALA A 2 15.25 -7.19 11.47
C ALA A 2 14.29 -8.16 10.76
N ALA A 3 14.46 -9.46 10.96
CA ALA A 3 13.50 -10.47 10.52
C ALA A 3 12.48 -10.67 11.63
N ILE A 4 11.19 -10.60 11.30
CA ILE A 4 10.10 -10.91 12.21
C ILE A 4 9.60 -12.32 11.86
N GLN A 5 9.62 -13.22 12.84
CA GLN A 5 8.97 -14.52 12.74
C GLN A 5 7.71 -14.51 13.60
N VAL A 6 6.55 -14.72 12.98
CA VAL A 6 5.27 -14.84 13.69
C VAL A 6 5.04 -16.31 14.02
N ARG A 7 4.85 -16.64 15.30
CA ARG A 7 4.53 -18.00 15.76
C ARG A 7 3.03 -18.17 15.95
N GLY A 8 2.50 -19.35 15.65
CA GLY A 8 1.09 -19.67 15.83
C GLY A 8 0.16 -18.86 14.92
N LEU A 9 0.62 -18.49 13.72
CA LEU A 9 -0.19 -17.75 12.76
C LEU A 9 -1.42 -18.58 12.37
N PRO A 10 -2.66 -18.08 12.56
CA PRO A 10 -3.85 -18.77 12.10
C PRO A 10 -3.82 -19.04 10.59
N GLU A 11 -4.23 -20.24 10.19
CA GLU A 11 -4.22 -20.69 8.78
C GLU A 11 -5.03 -19.76 7.86
N GLU A 12 -6.16 -19.24 8.37
CA GLU A 12 -7.01 -18.30 7.66
C GLU A 12 -6.27 -17.00 7.30
N ILE A 13 -5.41 -16.50 8.20
CA ILE A 13 -4.62 -15.29 7.97
C ILE A 13 -3.54 -15.57 6.92
N TYR A 14 -2.81 -16.68 7.06
CA TYR A 14 -1.81 -17.08 6.08
C TYR A 14 -2.40 -17.22 4.68
N THR A 15 -3.53 -17.93 4.58
CA THR A 15 -4.26 -18.14 3.32
C THR A 15 -4.67 -16.81 2.70
N LYS A 16 -5.20 -15.88 3.51
CA LYS A 16 -5.60 -14.56 3.03
C LYS A 16 -4.41 -13.75 2.51
N LEU A 17 -3.28 -13.78 3.22
CA LEU A 17 -2.05 -13.10 2.78
C LEU A 17 -1.54 -13.64 1.43
N VAL A 18 -1.56 -14.96 1.26
CA VAL A 18 -1.17 -15.61 -0.01
C VAL A 18 -2.11 -15.21 -1.16
N GLN A 19 -3.42 -15.14 -0.91
CA GLN A 19 -4.38 -14.72 -1.93
C GLN A 19 -4.13 -13.27 -2.36
N LEU A 20 -3.92 -12.37 -1.39
CA LEU A 20 -3.64 -10.95 -1.67
C LEU A 20 -2.32 -10.77 -2.40
N SER A 21 -1.27 -11.49 -2.00
CA SER A 21 0.04 -11.39 -2.65
C SER A 21 -0.02 -11.83 -4.12
N LYS A 22 -0.80 -12.87 -4.42
CA LYS A 22 -1.04 -13.32 -5.80
C LYS A 22 -1.84 -12.29 -6.60
N ALA A 23 -2.91 -11.74 -6.01
CA ALA A 23 -3.74 -10.74 -6.68
C ALA A 23 -2.96 -9.47 -7.06
N GLU A 24 -2.04 -9.04 -6.19
CA GLU A 24 -1.20 -7.86 -6.38
C GLU A 24 0.11 -8.16 -7.13
N ASN A 25 0.37 -9.43 -7.48
CA ASN A 25 1.60 -9.92 -8.10
C ASN A 25 2.86 -9.49 -7.32
N ARG A 26 2.82 -9.67 -5.99
CA ARG A 26 3.88 -9.35 -5.03
C ARG A 26 4.33 -10.60 -4.28
N SER A 27 5.53 -10.56 -3.71
CA SER A 27 5.95 -11.60 -2.77
C SER A 27 5.13 -11.54 -1.48
N LEU A 28 4.96 -12.68 -0.81
CA LEU A 28 4.24 -12.77 0.46
C LEU A 28 4.80 -11.80 1.51
N ALA A 29 6.13 -11.69 1.59
CA ALA A 29 6.80 -10.78 2.50
C ALA A 29 6.48 -9.31 2.19
N GLN A 30 6.51 -8.92 0.91
CA GLN A 30 6.16 -7.55 0.52
C GLN A 30 4.71 -7.21 0.81
N GLU A 31 3.77 -8.11 0.50
CA GLU A 31 2.35 -7.89 0.79
C GLU A 31 2.10 -7.82 2.30
N THR A 32 2.79 -8.64 3.09
CA THR A 32 2.74 -8.57 4.56
C THR A 32 3.21 -7.20 5.06
N ILE A 33 4.31 -6.67 4.52
CA ILE A 33 4.81 -5.33 4.88
C ILE A 33 3.80 -4.25 4.49
N VAL A 34 3.19 -4.33 3.31
CA VAL A 34 2.16 -3.38 2.85
C VAL A 34 0.97 -3.37 3.79
N ILE A 35 0.46 -4.55 4.16
CA ILE A 35 -0.68 -4.69 5.06
C ILE A 35 -0.33 -4.19 6.46
N LEU A 36 0.84 -4.55 6.99
CA LEU A 36 1.29 -4.06 8.30
C LEU A 36 1.44 -2.53 8.32
N ASN A 37 2.02 -1.95 7.27
CA ASN A 37 2.12 -0.49 7.17
C ASN A 37 0.74 0.17 7.15
N LYS A 38 -0.24 -0.40 6.44
CA LYS A 38 -1.63 0.10 6.43
C LYS A 38 -2.29 -0.02 7.80
N ALA A 39 -2.17 -1.19 8.43
CA ALA A 39 -2.81 -1.47 9.72
C ALA A 39 -2.26 -0.60 10.85
N LEU A 40 -0.99 -0.22 10.76
CA LEU A 40 -0.31 0.64 11.73
C LEU A 40 -0.36 2.14 11.36
N ASP A 41 -1.11 2.52 10.31
CA ASP A 41 -1.12 3.87 9.71
C ASP A 41 0.28 4.44 9.42
N LEU A 42 1.22 3.56 9.09
CA LEU A 42 2.58 3.89 8.63
C LEU A 42 2.63 4.13 7.12
N GLU A 43 1.48 4.25 6.45
CA GLU A 43 1.43 4.64 5.04
C GLU A 43 1.99 6.05 4.87
N ASP A 44 3.30 6.05 4.59
CA ASP A 44 4.18 7.10 4.11
C ASP A 44 3.45 8.41 3.83
N ASP A 45 3.65 9.40 4.70
CA ASP A 45 3.19 10.79 4.52
C ASP A 45 3.50 11.32 3.13
N ARG A 46 4.51 10.76 2.44
CA ARG A 46 4.84 11.06 1.04
C ARG A 46 3.75 10.66 0.04
N LYS A 47 3.03 9.54 0.24
CA LYS A 47 1.86 9.17 -0.61
C LYS A 47 0.64 10.04 -0.31
N LYS A 48 0.41 10.41 0.96
CA LYS A 48 -0.61 11.41 1.34
C LYS A 48 -0.26 12.77 0.70
N LEU A 49 0.99 13.22 0.82
CA LEU A 49 1.51 14.46 0.24
C LEU A 49 1.43 14.45 -1.29
N ARG A 50 1.83 13.37 -1.98
CA ARG A 50 1.70 13.24 -3.44
C ARG A 50 0.25 13.35 -3.90
N ARG A 51 -0.70 12.73 -3.18
CA ARG A 51 -2.15 12.87 -3.47
C ARG A 51 -2.63 14.30 -3.29
N VAL A 52 -2.20 14.98 -2.22
CA VAL A 52 -2.53 16.39 -1.98
C VAL A 52 -1.94 17.28 -3.08
N LEU A 53 -0.68 17.06 -3.46
CA LEU A 53 0.00 17.81 -4.51
C LEU A 53 -0.63 17.59 -5.90
N LEU A 54 -0.97 16.35 -6.25
CA LEU A 54 -1.69 16.03 -7.50
C LEU A 54 -3.08 16.66 -7.54
N LYS A 55 -3.82 16.60 -6.43
CA LYS A 55 -5.14 17.26 -6.34
C LYS A 55 -5.01 18.79 -6.47
N LYS A 56 -3.95 19.37 -5.90
CA LYS A 56 -3.64 20.80 -6.02
C LYS A 56 -3.23 21.17 -7.45
N SER A 57 -2.44 20.34 -8.15
CA SER A 57 -2.03 20.62 -9.53
C SER A 57 -3.21 20.54 -10.51
N ILE A 58 -4.14 19.60 -10.32
CA ILE A 58 -5.36 19.49 -11.13
C ILE A 58 -6.27 20.72 -10.93
N MET A 59 -6.31 21.27 -9.72
CA MET A 59 -7.10 22.48 -9.41
C MET A 59 -6.47 23.77 -9.96
N ILE A 60 -5.15 23.78 -10.22
CA ILE A 60 -4.43 24.93 -10.80
C ILE A 60 -4.48 24.92 -12.34
N PHE A 61 -4.75 23.77 -12.97
CA PHE A 61 -4.95 23.65 -14.42
C PHE A 61 -6.38 23.18 -14.76
N PRO A 62 -7.42 24.03 -14.62
CA PRO A 62 -8.60 23.81 -15.42
C PRO A 62 -8.24 24.22 -16.85
N ILE A 63 -8.46 23.34 -17.83
CA ILE A 63 -8.51 23.69 -19.26
C ILE A 63 -7.12 23.94 -19.91
N ARG A 64 -6.47 22.85 -20.30
CA ARG A 64 -5.59 22.86 -21.49
C ARG A 64 -5.68 21.53 -22.25
N LEU A 65 -6.91 21.07 -22.43
CA LEU A 65 -7.29 19.99 -23.34
C LEU A 65 -8.57 20.41 -24.09
N LEU A 66 -8.41 21.43 -24.92
CA LEU A 66 -9.27 21.76 -26.05
C LEU A 66 -8.36 22.61 -26.92
N TRP A 67 -7.88 22.03 -28.02
CA TRP A 67 -7.22 22.57 -29.22
C TRP A 67 -6.26 21.51 -29.75
#